data_AF-A0A5C2M822-F1
#
_entry.id   AF-A0A5C2M822-F1
#
_cell.length_a   1.000
_cell.length_b   1.000
_cell.length_c   1.000
_cell.angle_alpha   90.00
_cell.angle_beta   90.00
_cell.angle_gamma   90.00
#
_symmetry.space_group_name_H-M   'P 1'
#
loop_
_entity.id
_entity.type
_entity.pdbx_description
1 polymer ?
#
loop_
_entity_poly.entity_id
_entity_poly.type
_entity_poly.pdbx_seq_one_letter_code
_entity_poly.pdbx_strand_id
1 'polypeptide(L)' 'MGSLGISFTVGAGNFVPFYGVLLLGLVAAVSIGLIAWYNSKRPPGWENADRPSFIPKLNLEESESNPTPDETTDS' A
#
# COMPACT_ATOMS: atom_id res chain seq x y z
N MET A 1 -27.81 -34.37 -14.76
CA MET A 1 -26.77 -33.51 -14.17
C MET A 1 -27.15 -33.22 -12.72
N GLY A 2 -26.47 -33.83 -11.75
CA GLY A 2 -26.69 -33.55 -10.33
C GLY A 2 -26.10 -32.18 -9.95
N SER A 3 -26.91 -31.33 -9.35
CA SER A 3 -26.45 -30.07 -8.76
C SER A 3 -25.53 -30.38 -7.58
N LEU A 4 -24.27 -29.96 -7.66
CA LEU A 4 -23.33 -29.95 -6.54
C LEU A 4 -23.70 -28.77 -5.61
N GLY A 5 -24.84 -28.90 -4.92
CA GLY A 5 -25.29 -27.94 -3.93
C GLY A 5 -24.38 -28.01 -2.70
N ILE A 6 -23.61 -26.96 -2.47
CA ILE A 6 -22.81 -26.79 -1.25
C ILE A 6 -23.79 -26.49 -0.11
N SER A 7 -24.35 -27.52 0.52
CA SER A 7 -25.30 -27.36 1.64
C SER A 7 -24.54 -27.23 2.96
N PHE A 8 -24.41 -26.02 3.48
CA PHE A 8 -24.00 -25.77 4.86
C PHE A 8 -25.23 -25.71 5.76
N THR A 9 -25.54 -26.82 6.46
CA THR A 9 -26.52 -26.82 7.55
C THR A 9 -25.77 -26.79 8.88
N VAL A 10 -25.93 -25.70 9.64
CA VAL A 10 -25.48 -25.56 11.03
C VAL A 10 -26.75 -25.39 11.86
N GLY A 11 -26.91 -26.22 12.89
CA GLY A 11 -28.18 -26.48 13.57
C GLY A 11 -28.91 -25.25 14.13
N ALA A 12 -30.25 -25.35 14.12
CA ALA A 12 -31.25 -24.57 14.86
C ALA A 12 -31.30 -23.03 14.71
N GLY A 13 -30.45 -22.39 13.90
CA GLY A 13 -30.52 -20.93 13.69
C GLY A 13 -29.91 -20.46 12.38
N ASN A 14 -30.36 -19.32 11.87
CA ASN A 14 -29.79 -18.71 10.66
C ASN A 14 -28.43 -18.06 10.99
N PHE A 15 -27.37 -18.86 11.01
CA PHE A 15 -25.98 -18.41 11.24
C PHE A 15 -25.25 -17.98 9.95
N VAL A 16 -25.93 -18.02 8.80
CA VAL A 16 -25.41 -17.56 7.50
C VAL A 16 -24.83 -16.14 7.55
N PRO A 17 -25.48 -15.12 8.16
CA PRO A 17 -24.89 -13.78 8.21
C PRO A 17 -23.60 -13.74 9.03
N PHE A 18 -23.51 -14.50 10.13
CA PHE A 18 -22.32 -14.55 10.98
C PHE A 18 -21.10 -15.09 10.21
N TYR A 19 -21.25 -16.26 9.57
CA TYR A 19 -20.18 -16.83 8.75
C TYR A 19 -19.89 -16.02 7.49
N GLY A 20 -20.92 -15.37 6.91
CA GLY A 20 -20.76 -14.50 5.74
C GLY A 20 -19.85 -13.32 6.04
N VAL A 21 -20.06 -12.61 7.15
CA VAL A 21 -19.19 -11.49 7.54
C VAL A 21 -17.79 -11.97 7.91
N LEU A 22 -17.67 -13.12 8.60
CA LEU A 22 -16.36 -13.69 8.95
C LEU A 22 -15.52 -14.04 7.72
N LEU A 23 -16.12 -14.72 6.74
CA LEU A 23 -15.42 -15.07 5.49
C LEU A 23 -15.07 -13.82 4.69
N LEU A 24 -15.99 -12.87 4.58
CA LEU A 24 -15.74 -11.62 3.87
C LEU A 24 -14.61 -10.81 4.52
N GLY A 25 -14.63 -10.70 5.85
CA GLY A 25 -13.60 -10.03 6.63
C GLY A 25 -12.24 -10.72 6.53
N LEU A 26 -12.22 -12.05 6.57
CA LEU A 26 -10.99 -12.84 6.39
C LEU A 26 -10.39 -12.62 5.00
N VAL A 27 -11.20 -12.69 3.94
CA VAL A 27 -10.75 -12.47 2.56
C VAL A 27 -10.20 -11.05 2.40
N ALA A 28 -10.87 -10.05 2.95
CA ALA A 28 -10.40 -8.68 2.94
C ALA A 28 -9.05 -8.53 3.68
N ALA A 29 -8.93 -9.10 4.89
CA ALA A 29 -7.72 -9.04 5.69
C ALA A 29 -6.52 -9.73 4.99
N VAL A 30 -6.74 -10.93 4.43
CA VAL A 30 -5.70 -11.68 3.70
C VAL A 30 -5.27 -10.92 2.45
N SER A 31 -6.21 -10.33 1.71
CA SER A 31 -5.91 -9.54 0.50
C SER A 31 -5.03 -8.33 0.83
N ILE A 32 -5.43 -7.54 1.85
CA ILE A 32 -4.66 -6.36 2.28
C ILE A 32 -3.28 -6.78 2.80
N GLY A 33 -3.19 -7.86 3.58
CA GLY A 33 -1.93 -8.39 4.07
C GLY A 33 -0.97 -8.81 2.94
N LEU A 34 -1.49 -9.44 1.89
CA LEU A 34 -0.69 -9.83 0.71
C LEU A 34 -0.19 -8.63 -0.07
N ILE A 35 -1.03 -7.62 -0.31
CA ILE A 35 -0.63 -6.37 -0.98
C ILE A 35 0.42 -5.62 -0.14
N ALA A 36 0.21 -5.52 1.17
CA ALA A 36 1.14 -4.86 2.08
C ALA A 36 2.50 -5.58 2.12
N TRP A 37 2.48 -6.91 2.17
CA TRP A 37 3.69 -7.73 2.11
C TRP A 37 4.43 -7.58 0.78
N TYR A 38 3.71 -7.54 -0.34
CA TYR A 38 4.30 -7.31 -1.66
C TYR A 38 4.91 -5.90 -1.79
N ASN A 39 4.27 -4.86 -1.24
CA ASN A 39 4.84 -3.51 -1.19
C ASN A 39 6.05 -3.40 -0.25
N SER A 40 6.05 -4.15 0.86
CA SER A 40 7.15 -4.13 1.83
C SER A 40 8.40 -4.81 1.27
N LYS A 41 8.26 -5.79 0.36
CA LYS A 41 9.39 -6.34 -0.39
C LYS A 41 9.60 -5.56 -1.67
N ARG A 42 10.67 -4.73 -1.69
CA ARG A 42 11.26 -4.30 -2.97
C ARG A 42 11.49 -5.58 -3.79
N PRO A 43 10.86 -5.75 -4.97
CA PRO A 43 10.97 -7.00 -5.70
C PRO A 43 12.45 -7.20 -6.07
N PRO A 44 12.97 -8.44 -5.96
CA PRO A 44 14.35 -8.73 -6.31
C PRO A 44 14.60 -8.32 -7.77
N GLY A 45 15.61 -7.47 -8.00
CA GLY A 45 15.86 -6.84 -9.30
C GLY A 45 15.54 -5.34 -9.37
N TRP A 46 14.89 -4.76 -8.35
CA TRP A 46 14.80 -3.31 -8.18
C TRP A 46 16.06 -2.67 -7.57
N GLU A 47 17.05 -3.45 -7.12
CA GLU A 47 18.33 -2.90 -6.64
C GLU A 47 19.17 -2.24 -7.74
N ASN A 48 19.05 -2.72 -8.98
CA ASN A 48 19.76 -2.20 -10.16
C ASN A 48 18.84 -1.39 -11.09
N ALA A 49 17.65 -1.02 -10.63
CA ALA A 49 16.76 -0.16 -11.40
C ALA A 49 17.40 1.24 -11.47
N ASP A 50 18.04 1.53 -12.60
CA ASP A 50 18.61 2.85 -12.86
C ASP A 50 17.53 3.92 -12.68
N ARG A 51 17.86 4.95 -11.89
CA ARG A 51 16.96 6.10 -11.75
C ARG A 51 16.81 6.75 -13.13
N PRO A 52 15.58 6.91 -13.64
CA PRO A 52 15.33 7.57 -14.92
C PRO A 52 16.03 8.92 -15.01
N SER A 53 16.64 9.19 -16.16
CA SER A 53 17.40 10.43 -16.42
C SER A 53 16.55 11.70 -16.34
N PHE A 54 15.22 11.59 -16.41
CA PHE A 54 14.29 12.72 -16.31
C PHE A 54 14.11 13.22 -14.87
N ILE A 55 14.53 12.47 -13.84
CA ILE A 55 14.35 12.85 -12.44
C ILE A 55 15.50 13.77 -12.03
N PRO A 56 15.23 15.06 -11.71
CA PRO A 56 16.26 15.98 -11.23
C PRO A 56 16.84 15.46 -9.91
N LYS A 57 18.15 15.60 -9.73
CA LYS A 57 18.80 15.30 -8.45
C LYS A 57 18.45 16.41 -7.47
N LEU A 58 17.66 16.10 -6.45
CA LEU A 58 17.38 17.02 -5.35
C LEU A 58 18.60 17.02 -4.41
N ASN A 59 19.41 18.08 -4.47
CA ASN A 59 20.38 18.36 -3.41
C ASN A 59 19.61 18.95 -2.23
N LEU A 60 19.31 18.11 -1.24
CA LEU A 60 18.62 18.52 0.00
C LEU A 60 19.54 19.30 0.97
N GLU A 61 20.77 19.61 0.56
CA GLU A 61 21.76 20.33 1.38
C GLU A 61 21.75 21.86 1.15
N GLU A 62 20.89 22.39 0.25
CA GLU A 62 20.85 23.83 -0.07
C GLU A 62 19.42 24.39 0.01
N SER A 63 18.71 24.07 1.10
CA SER A 63 17.46 24.76 1.44
C SER A 63 17.41 25.10 2.92
N GLU A 64 18.52 25.64 3.44
CA GLU A 64 18.57 26.30 4.74
C GLU A 64 19.53 27.51 4.71
N SER A 65 19.36 28.42 3.75
CA SER A 65 19.88 29.79 3.87
C SER A 65 18.72 30.78 3.74
N ASN A 66 18.07 30.98 4.90
CA ASN A 66 17.63 32.26 5.46
C ASN A 66 17.40 33.43 4.49
N PRO A 67 16.22 34.07 4.46
CA PRO A 67 16.06 35.35 3.78
C PRO A 67 16.76 36.44 4.61
N THR A 68 17.98 36.85 4.22
CA THR A 68 18.61 38.05 4.79
C THR A 68 18.24 39.26 3.90
N PRO A 69 17.50 40.25 4.43
CA PRO A 69 17.29 41.51 3.74
C PRO A 69 18.47 42.45 4.03
N ASP A 70 19.55 42.33 3.28
CA ASP A 70 20.63 43.31 3.29
C ASP A 70 21.26 43.47 1.90
N GLU A 71 20.45 43.97 0.96
CA GLU A 71 20.98 44.73 -0.18
C GLU A 71 21.23 46.18 0.28
N THR A 72 22.29 46.40 1.05
CA THR A 72 22.92 47.72 1.16
C THR A 72 23.78 47.93 -0.08
N THR A 73 23.17 48.49 -1.11
CA THR A 73 23.86 49.06 -2.27
C THR A 73 24.68 50.26 -1.80
N ASP A 74 26.00 50.10 -1.82
CA ASP A 74 26.97 51.17 -1.65
C ASP A 74 27.17 51.88 -3.01
N SER A 75 26.71 53.13 -3.12
CA SER A 75 27.13 54.17 -4.07
C SER A 75 26.53 55.53 -3.70
#